data_AF-A0A9W7XHV5-F1
#
_entry.id   AF-A0A9W7XHV5-F1
#
_cell.length_a   1.000
_cell.length_b   1.000
_cell.length_c   1.000
_cell.angle_alpha   90.00
_cell.angle_beta   90.00
_cell.angle_gamma   90.00
#
_symmetry.space_group_name_H-M   'P 1'
#
loop_
_entity.id
_entity.type
_entity.pdbx_description
1 polymer ?
#
loop_
_entity_poly.entity_id
_entity_poly.type
_entity_poly.pdbx_seq_one_letter_code
_entity_poly.pdbx_strand_id
1 'polypeptide(L)'
;MPIKATATATVKAANYPIHKASAEEFEQALQVRIHVFVEIQKFSPELEPDEHDPSATHIVVLDPATQNVIGTLRILKSPRAAKIGRVAVLPEYQGLGLGKKLI
;
A
#
# COMPACT_ATOMS: atom_id res chain seq x y z
N MET A 1 -35.31 1.57 1.38
CA MET A 1 -34.54 2.11 0.23
C MET A 1 -33.31 1.23 0.02
N PRO A 2 -33.19 0.46 -1.07
CA PRO A 2 -31.97 -0.29 -1.32
C PRO A 2 -30.96 0.62 -2.03
N ILE A 3 -29.75 0.68 -1.47
CA ILE A 3 -28.60 1.34 -2.10
C ILE A 3 -28.16 0.43 -3.24
N LYS A 4 -28.47 0.80 -4.48
CA LYS A 4 -27.80 0.25 -5.66
C LYS A 4 -26.39 0.85 -5.70
N ALA A 5 -25.37 0.01 -5.62
CA ALA A 5 -24.06 0.33 -6.18
C ALA A 5 -23.56 -0.90 -6.93
N THR A 6 -23.98 -0.94 -8.19
CA THR A 6 -23.50 -1.83 -9.23
C THR A 6 -22.09 -1.38 -9.62
N ALA A 7 -21.06 -2.11 -9.18
CA ALA A 7 -19.72 -2.10 -9.76
C ALA A 7 -19.20 -3.55 -9.71
N THR A 8 -19.77 -4.44 -10.51
CA THR A 8 -19.22 -4.79 -11.82
C THR A 8 -17.77 -5.28 -11.71
N ALA A 9 -17.62 -6.58 -11.46
CA ALA A 9 -16.92 -7.58 -12.28
C ALA A 9 -15.92 -7.15 -13.39
N THR A 10 -15.20 -6.02 -13.28
CA THR A 10 -14.24 -5.55 -14.31
C THR A 10 -12.80 -5.42 -13.79
N VAL A 11 -12.55 -5.66 -12.50
CA VAL A 11 -11.25 -5.36 -11.88
C VAL A 11 -10.15 -6.39 -12.18
N LYS A 12 -10.46 -7.51 -12.86
CA LYS A 12 -9.47 -8.55 -13.18
C LYS A 12 -8.43 -8.18 -14.25
N ALA A 13 -8.57 -7.04 -14.93
CA ALA A 13 -7.71 -6.66 -16.06
C ALA A 13 -7.01 -5.30 -15.92
N ALA A 14 -7.14 -4.60 -14.78
CA ALA A 14 -6.46 -3.33 -14.60
C ALA A 14 -4.96 -3.55 -14.34
N ASN A 15 -4.12 -2.89 -15.14
CA ASN A 15 -2.69 -2.81 -14.88
C ASN A 15 -2.47 -1.72 -13.82
N TYR A 16 -2.25 -2.12 -12.57
CA TYR A 16 -1.91 -1.22 -11.48
C TYR A 16 -0.40 -0.95 -11.52
N PRO A 17 0.05 0.29 -11.78
CA PRO A 17 1.47 0.62 -11.78
C PRO A 17 2.10 0.30 -10.44
N ILE A 18 3.29 -0.31 -10.48
CA ILE A 18 4.09 -0.63 -9.29
C ILE A 18 5.50 -0.12 -9.53
N HIS A 19 5.99 0.76 -8.66
CA HIS A 19 7.33 1.32 -8.76
C HIS A 19 7.85 1.79 -7.40
N LYS A 20 9.14 2.17 -7.38
CA LYS A 20 9.78 2.76 -6.21
C LYS A 20 9.22 4.15 -5.97
N ALA A 21 8.75 4.40 -4.74
CA ALA A 21 8.11 5.66 -4.36
C ALA A 21 9.01 6.89 -4.56
N SER A 22 8.42 7.98 -5.04
CA SER A 22 8.92 9.34 -4.85
C SER A 22 8.75 9.80 -3.39
N ALA A 23 9.19 11.03 -3.08
CA ALA A 23 8.94 11.64 -1.77
C ALA A 23 7.44 11.86 -1.54
N GLU A 24 6.73 12.40 -2.54
CA GLU A 24 5.28 12.63 -2.45
C GLU A 24 4.49 11.31 -2.33
N GLU A 25 4.90 10.28 -3.08
CA GLU A 25 4.26 8.96 -3.00
C GLU A 25 4.55 8.27 -1.68
N PHE A 26 5.71 8.52 -1.06
CA PHE A 26 6.01 8.01 0.26
C PHE A 26 5.09 8.62 1.33
N GLU A 27 4.81 9.92 1.26
CA GLU A 27 3.84 10.56 2.15
C GLU A 27 2.45 9.92 2.01
N GLN A 28 2.00 9.66 0.77
CA GLN A 28 0.74 8.93 0.54
C GLN A 28 0.79 7.48 1.05
N ALA A 29 1.92 6.79 0.89
CA ALA A 29 2.12 5.45 1.41
C ALA A 29 2.01 5.42 2.94
N LEU A 30 2.50 6.45 3.65
CA LEU A 30 2.29 6.60 5.09
C LEU A 30 0.81 6.76 5.44
N GLN A 31 0.04 7.53 4.67
CA GLN A 31 -1.41 7.63 4.90
C GLN A 31 -2.10 6.27 4.73
N VAL A 32 -1.74 5.50 3.70
CA VAL A 32 -2.25 4.13 3.51
C VAL A 32 -1.88 3.23 4.70
N ARG A 33 -0.63 3.30 5.19
CA ARG A 33 -0.17 2.54 6.36
C ARG A 33 -0.93 2.93 7.62
N ILE A 34 -1.12 4.22 7.88
CA ILE A 34 -1.87 4.72 9.04
C ILE A 34 -3.31 4.20 8.98
N HIS A 35 -3.98 4.36 7.84
CA HIS A 35 -5.35 3.89 7.68
C HIS A 35 -5.48 2.37 7.92
N VAL A 36 -4.60 1.57 7.31
CA VAL A 36 -4.67 0.11 7.43
C VAL A 36 -4.23 -0.39 8.81
N PHE A 37 -3.09 0.06 9.32
CA PHE A 37 -2.48 -0.46 10.55
C PHE A 37 -3.06 0.18 11.81
N VAL A 38 -3.27 1.50 11.82
CA VAL A 38 -3.75 2.22 13.00
C VAL A 38 -5.28 2.22 13.04
N GLU A 39 -5.93 2.71 11.98
CA GLU A 39 -7.38 2.94 12.03
C GLU A 39 -8.16 1.63 11.93
N ILE A 40 -7.74 0.69 11.09
CA ILE A 40 -8.45 -0.58 10.86
C ILE A 40 -7.93 -1.66 11.80
N GLN A 41 -6.62 -1.93 11.82
CA GLN A 41 -6.04 -3.01 12.63
C GLN A 41 -5.80 -2.64 14.09
N LYS A 42 -5.97 -1.36 14.47
CA LYS A 42 -5.85 -0.87 15.84
C LYS A 42 -4.45 -1.02 16.45
N PHE A 43 -3.40 -0.98 15.63
CA PHE A 43 -2.04 -0.82 16.14
C PHE A 43 -1.80 0.61 16.64
N SER A 44 -0.81 0.75 17.52
CA SER A 44 -0.46 2.06 18.08
C SER A 44 0.04 3.01 16.99
N PRO A 45 -0.43 4.28 16.94
CA PRO A 45 0.03 5.26 15.96
C PRO A 45 1.52 5.55 16.06
N GLU A 46 2.15 5.34 17.22
CA GLU A 46 3.59 5.55 17.42
C GLU A 46 4.48 4.57 16.63
N LEU A 47 3.89 3.54 16.01
CA LEU A 47 4.59 2.58 15.16
C LEU A 47 4.73 3.04 13.70
N GLU A 48 4.10 4.17 13.34
CA GLU A 48 4.01 4.69 11.97
C GLU A 48 4.25 6.22 11.91
N PRO A 49 5.36 6.70 11.29
CA PRO A 49 6.50 5.96 10.74
C PRO A 49 7.48 5.47 11.82
N ASP A 50 8.42 4.60 11.44
CA ASP A 50 9.52 4.15 12.30
C ASP A 50 10.90 4.67 11.84
N GLU A 51 11.92 4.50 12.69
CA GLU A 51 13.29 4.98 12.46
C GLU A 51 13.96 4.43 11.19
N HIS A 52 13.46 3.32 10.62
CA HIS A 52 14.06 2.68 9.46
C HIS A 52 13.52 3.26 8.14
N ASP A 53 12.37 3.93 8.17
CA ASP A 53 11.70 4.44 6.97
C ASP A 53 12.59 5.37 6.11
N PRO A 54 13.44 6.26 6.67
CA PRO A 54 14.34 7.10 5.87
C PRO A 54 15.40 6.32 5.08
N SER A 55 15.80 5.14 5.55
CA SER A 55 16.85 4.30 4.92
C SER A 55 16.30 3.17 4.06
N ALA A 56 14.98 2.96 4.10
CA ALA A 56 14.32 1.87 3.43
C ALA A 56 14.01 2.18 1.95
N THR A 57 13.83 1.13 1.16
CA THR A 57 13.19 1.27 -0.16
C THR A 57 11.69 1.02 -0.01
N HIS A 58 10.89 1.99 -0.44
CA HIS A 58 9.43 1.88 -0.45
C HIS A 58 8.96 1.63 -1.88
N ILE A 59 8.08 0.65 -2.05
CA ILE A 59 7.40 0.37 -3.32
C ILE A 59 5.93 0.71 -3.13
N VAL A 60 5.32 1.34 -4.12
CA VAL A 60 3.91 1.74 -4.11
C VAL A 60 3.15 1.10 -5.25
N VAL A 61 1.85 0.92 -5.04
CA VAL A 61 0.88 0.59 -6.08
C VAL A 61 0.00 1.80 -6.29
N LEU A 62 -0.14 2.24 -7.54
CA LEU A 62 -1.03 3.35 -7.89
C LEU A 62 -2.36 2.85 -8.43
N ASP A 63 -3.42 3.59 -8.11
CA ASP A 63 -4.67 3.49 -8.86
C ASP A 63 -4.47 4.11 -10.25
N PRO A 64 -4.75 3.37 -11.35
CA PRO A 64 -4.46 3.85 -12.69
C PRO A 64 -5.33 5.05 -13.11
N ALA A 65 -6.50 5.24 -12.52
CA ALA A 65 -7.41 6.32 -12.87
C ALA A 65 -7.07 7.63 -12.12
N THR A 66 -6.69 7.53 -10.85
CA THR A 66 -6.45 8.68 -9.96
C THR A 66 -4.98 8.99 -9.75
N GLN A 67 -4.07 8.04 -10.05
CA GLN A 67 -2.64 8.10 -9.73
C GLN A 67 -2.34 8.20 -8.23
N ASN A 68 -3.33 7.94 -7.36
CA ASN A 68 -3.12 7.91 -5.92
C ASN A 68 -2.49 6.57 -5.48
N VAL A 69 -1.69 6.61 -4.42
CA VAL A 69 -1.17 5.40 -3.79
C VAL A 69 -2.30 4.64 -3.10
N ILE A 70 -2.49 3.39 -3.49
CA ILE A 70 -3.52 2.49 -2.93
C ILE A 70 -2.92 1.30 -2.17
N GLY A 71 -1.61 1.12 -2.26
CA GLY A 71 -0.89 0.07 -1.55
C GLY A 71 0.60 0.35 -1.49
N THR A 72 1.27 -0.27 -0.54
CA THR A 72 2.70 -0.09 -0.31
C THR A 72 3.35 -1.33 0.30
N LEU A 73 4.67 -1.42 0.16
CA LEU A 73 5.54 -2.26 0.96
C LEU A 73 6.86 -1.54 1.22
N ARG A 74 7.57 -2.01 2.24
CA ARG A 74 8.92 -1.60 2.59
C ARG A 74 9.91 -2.74 2.42
N ILE A 75 11.08 -2.44 1.86
CA ILE A 75 12.25 -3.31 1.79
C ILE A 75 13.39 -2.71 2.62
N LEU A 76 13.79 -3.43 3.67
CA LEU A 76 15.00 -3.15 4.43
C LEU A 76 16.12 -4.08 3.96
N LYS A 77 17.18 -3.51 3.39
CA LYS A 77 18.35 -4.29 2.95
C LYS A 77 19.34 -4.45 4.11
N SER A 78 19.87 -5.65 4.23
CA SER A 78 21.00 -5.98 5.09
C SER A 78 22.08 -6.69 4.25
N PRO A 79 23.32 -6.83 4.74
CA PRO A 79 24.41 -7.41 3.95
C PRO A 79 24.14 -8.84 3.44
N ARG A 80 23.27 -9.61 4.09
CA ARG A 80 23.01 -11.03 3.76
C ARG A 80 21.56 -11.32 3.33
N ALA A 81 20.65 -10.38 3.50
CA ALA A 81 19.22 -10.58 3.24
C ALA A 81 18.47 -9.26 3.05
N ALA A 82 17.27 -9.33 2.47
CA ALA A 82 16.31 -8.23 2.50
C ALA A 82 15.09 -8.64 3.34
N LYS A 83 14.58 -7.72 4.15
CA LYS A 83 13.36 -7.91 4.93
C LYS A 83 12.24 -7.08 4.29
N ILE A 84 11.19 -7.76 3.87
CA ILE A 84 9.94 -7.14 3.42
C ILE A 84 9.06 -6.88 4.66
N GLY A 85 8.42 -5.71 4.71
CA GLY A 85 7.49 -5.36 5.77
C GLY A 85 6.56 -4.23 5.34
N ARG A 86 5.70 -3.78 6.25
CA ARG A 86 4.74 -2.69 6.02
C ARG A 86 3.90 -2.88 4.75
N VAL A 87 3.53 -4.13 4.46
CA VAL A 87 2.68 -4.46 3.31
C VAL A 87 1.25 -4.06 3.65
N ALA A 88 0.73 -3.05 2.98
CA ALA A 88 -0.61 -2.52 3.18
C ALA A 88 -1.29 -2.25 1.84
N VAL A 89 -2.57 -2.56 1.74
CA VAL A 89 -3.43 -2.21 0.59
C VAL A 89 -4.77 -1.73 1.17
N LEU A 90 -5.26 -0.61 0.65
CA LEU A 90 -6.54 -0.04 1.06
C LEU A 90 -7.68 -1.08 0.90
N PRO A 91 -8.63 -1.17 1.84
CA PRO A 91 -9.66 -2.21 1.87
C PRO A 91 -10.44 -2.37 0.57
N GLU A 92 -10.80 -1.25 -0.06
CA GLU A 92 -11.57 -1.21 -1.30
C GLU A 92 -10.81 -1.75 -2.52
N TYR A 93 -9.49 -1.96 -2.41
CA TYR A 93 -8.64 -2.59 -3.44
C TYR A 93 -8.16 -4.00 -3.04
N GLN A 94 -8.65 -4.55 -1.92
CA GLN A 94 -8.32 -5.92 -1.51
C GLN A 94 -9.03 -6.98 -2.38
N GLY A 95 -8.51 -8.22 -2.35
CA GLY A 95 -9.03 -9.32 -3.18
C GLY A 95 -8.58 -9.27 -4.66
N LEU A 96 -7.88 -8.22 -5.08
CA LEU A 96 -7.35 -8.04 -6.43
C LEU A 96 -5.97 -8.68 -6.67
N GLY A 97 -5.41 -9.33 -5.64
CA GLY A 97 -4.08 -9.94 -5.71
C GLY A 97 -2.91 -8.95 -5.69
N LEU A 98 -3.14 -7.67 -5.40
CA LEU A 98 -2.10 -6.62 -5.38
C LEU A 98 -0.99 -6.91 -4.37
N GLY A 99 -1.34 -7.43 -3.18
CA GLY A 99 -0.33 -7.84 -2.19
C GLY A 99 0.61 -8.94 -2.68
N LYS A 100 0.14 -9.83 -3.58
CA LYS A 100 1.00 -10.85 -4.20
C LYS A 100 1.88 -10.27 -5.31
N LYS A 101 1.41 -9.25 -6.03
CA LYS A 101 2.22 -8.56 -7.05
C LYS A 101 3.33 -7.70 -6.46
N LEU A 102 3.16 -7.30 -5.19
CA LEU A 102 4.10 -6.51 -4.43
C LEU A 102 5.32 -7.34 -3.95
N ILE A 103 5.16 -8.65 -3.74
CA ILE A 103 6.19 -9.54 -3.16
C ILE A 103 6.92 -10.33 -4.24
#